data_AF-Q8J205-F1
#
_entry.id   AF-Q8J205-F1
#
_cell.length_a   1.000
_cell.length_b   1.000
_cell.length_c   1.000
_cell.angle_alpha   90.00
_cell.angle_beta   90.00
_cell.angle_gamma   90.00
#
_symmetry.space_group_name_H-M   'P 1'
#
loop_
_entity.id
_entity.type
_entity.pdbx_description
1 polymer ?
#
loop_
_entity_poly.entity_id
_entity_poly.type
_entity_poly.pdbx_seq_one_letter_code
_entity_poly.pdbx_strand_id
1 'polypeptide(L)'
;EELFCRTMHGVMKNIAHLCKRDRSKTWGKEGWKKVVVCIVSDGRKKINSRTLSVIAAMGAYQDGVAKVGLPLEPVTAHIYEYTTQISVSPSLKIEGAEKGMVPVQIIFCLKEKNQKKINSHRWFFNAFGPILQPNVCVLLDVGTMPGVTSIYHLWNAFDINSNVGGACGEIVALKGKWGMNLLNPLVAA
;
A
#
# COMPACT_ATOMS: atom_id res chain seq x y z
N GLU A 1 6.28 -9.88 -7.50
CA GLU A 1 4.81 -9.94 -7.31
C GLU A 1 4.40 -10.44 -5.93
N GLU A 2 4.88 -11.60 -5.45
CA GLU A 2 4.37 -12.19 -4.20
C GLU A 2 4.45 -11.24 -2.99
N LEU A 3 5.59 -10.58 -2.81
CA LEU A 3 5.79 -9.58 -1.74
C LEU A 3 4.82 -8.40 -1.84
N PHE A 4 4.53 -7.94 -3.06
CA PHE A 4 3.54 -6.88 -3.28
C PHE A 4 2.13 -7.36 -2.95
N CYS A 5 1.73 -8.53 -3.46
CA CYS A 5 0.43 -9.12 -3.13
C CYS A 5 0.28 -9.29 -1.62
N ARG A 6 1.31 -9.74 -0.92
CA ARG A 6 1.32 -9.90 0.54
C ARG A 6 1.06 -8.59 1.28
N THR A 7 1.80 -7.53 0.93
CA THR A 7 1.61 -6.21 1.53
C THR A 7 0.24 -5.64 1.19
N MET A 8 -0.11 -5.57 -0.10
CA MET A 8 -1.33 -4.93 -0.58
C MET A 8 -2.59 -5.65 -0.08
N HIS A 9 -2.58 -6.98 -0.09
CA HIS A 9 -3.69 -7.77 0.45
C HIS A 9 -3.87 -7.55 1.95
N GLY A 10 -2.77 -7.45 2.72
CA GLY A 10 -2.83 -7.09 4.14
C GLY A 10 -3.38 -5.68 4.37
N VAL A 11 -2.99 -4.71 3.55
CA VAL A 11 -3.54 -3.34 3.59
C VAL A 11 -5.04 -3.35 3.34
N MET A 12 -5.51 -4.06 2.30
CA MET A 12 -6.94 -4.15 1.99
C MET A 12 -7.73 -4.82 3.12
N LYS A 13 -7.19 -5.88 3.74
CA LYS A 13 -7.80 -6.51 4.92
C LYS A 13 -7.88 -5.58 6.12
N ASN A 14 -6.87 -4.73 6.34
CA ASN A 14 -6.91 -3.71 7.39
C ASN A 14 -8.00 -2.67 7.12
N ILE A 15 -8.15 -2.20 5.87
CA ILE A 15 -9.21 -1.25 5.51
C ILE A 15 -10.58 -1.89 5.70
N ALA A 16 -10.75 -3.16 5.31
CA ALA A 16 -11.97 -3.92 5.60
C ALA A 16 -12.22 -4.06 7.11
N HIS A 17 -11.17 -4.23 7.93
CA HIS A 17 -11.30 -4.25 9.39
C HIS A 17 -11.77 -2.90 9.94
N LEU A 18 -11.23 -1.78 9.47
CA LEU A 18 -11.74 -0.44 9.82
C LEU A 18 -13.23 -0.33 9.52
N CYS A 19 -13.67 -0.87 8.38
CA CYS A 19 -15.08 -0.80 7.99
C CYS A 19 -16.04 -1.62 8.86
N LYS A 20 -15.52 -2.58 9.64
CA LYS A 20 -16.29 -3.41 10.56
C LYS A 20 -16.47 -2.79 11.96
N ARG A 21 -15.82 -1.64 12.24
CA ARG A 21 -15.86 -0.99 13.56
C ARG A 21 -17.11 -0.11 13.72
N ASP A 22 -18.27 -0.74 13.87
CA ASP A 22 -19.58 -0.11 14.06
C ASP A 22 -19.70 0.78 15.30
N ARG A 23 -18.96 0.49 16.37
CA ARG A 23 -18.92 1.29 17.61
C ARG A 23 -17.95 2.47 17.59
N SER A 24 -17.22 2.68 16.49
CA SER A 24 -16.28 3.79 16.35
C SER A 24 -17.01 5.07 15.93
N LYS A 25 -16.59 6.23 16.47
CA LYS A 25 -17.04 7.54 15.97
C LYS A 25 -16.46 7.85 14.59
N THR A 26 -15.26 7.35 14.31
CA THR A 26 -14.51 7.65 13.08
C THR A 26 -14.70 6.58 12.02
N TRP A 27 -14.70 5.31 12.41
CA TRP A 27 -14.77 4.16 11.51
C TRP A 27 -16.19 3.57 11.44
N GLY A 28 -16.44 2.71 10.46
CA GLY A 28 -17.77 2.16 10.15
C GLY A 28 -17.87 1.76 8.69
N LYS A 29 -19.05 1.37 8.18
CA LYS A 29 -19.20 0.78 6.82
C LYS A 29 -18.53 1.60 5.71
N GLU A 30 -18.56 2.92 5.81
CA GLU A 30 -17.99 3.87 4.84
C GLU A 30 -16.56 4.33 5.20
N GLY A 31 -15.92 3.68 6.17
CA GLY A 31 -14.59 4.04 6.67
C GLY A 31 -13.52 3.99 5.59
N TRP A 32 -13.70 3.17 4.56
CA TRP A 32 -12.81 3.08 3.42
C TRP A 32 -12.69 4.40 2.63
N LYS A 33 -13.73 5.24 2.62
CA LYS A 33 -13.70 6.57 1.97
C LYS A 33 -12.71 7.53 2.63
N LYS A 34 -12.29 7.24 3.86
CA LYS A 34 -11.32 8.04 4.63
C LYS A 34 -9.87 7.56 4.42
N VAL A 35 -9.65 6.55 3.58
CA VAL A 35 -8.34 5.94 3.36
C VAL A 35 -7.98 6.00 1.88
N VAL A 36 -6.80 6.52 1.58
CA VAL A 36 -6.17 6.48 0.25
C VAL A 36 -4.89 5.68 0.35
N VAL A 37 -4.72 4.71 -0.54
CA VAL A 37 -3.49 3.92 -0.67
C VAL A 37 -2.64 4.49 -1.80
N CYS A 38 -1.52 5.12 -1.46
CA CYS A 38 -0.56 5.62 -2.43
C CYS A 38 0.58 4.62 -2.64
N ILE A 39 0.71 4.10 -3.86
CA ILE A 39 1.78 3.20 -4.27
C ILE A 39 2.80 4.00 -5.08
N VAL A 40 3.99 4.21 -4.53
CA VAL A 40 5.09 4.90 -5.25
C VAL A 40 6.11 3.88 -5.72
N SER A 41 6.25 3.72 -7.03
CA SER A 41 7.26 2.85 -7.65
C SER A 41 8.46 3.65 -8.17
N ASP A 42 9.65 3.20 -7.77
CA ASP A 42 10.92 3.91 -7.96
C ASP A 42 11.64 3.50 -9.26
N GLY A 43 11.17 4.05 -10.38
CA GLY A 43 11.78 3.89 -11.68
C GLY A 43 11.05 2.90 -12.57
N ARG A 44 10.51 3.39 -13.69
CA ARG A 44 9.75 2.65 -14.69
C ARG A 44 10.52 1.48 -15.30
N LYS A 45 11.84 1.60 -15.44
CA LYS A 45 12.70 0.51 -15.94
C LYS A 45 13.07 -0.52 -14.86
N LYS A 46 12.79 -0.24 -13.59
CA LYS A 46 13.19 -1.08 -12.44
C LYS A 46 12.03 -1.83 -11.81
N ILE A 47 10.80 -1.37 -12.00
CA ILE A 47 9.62 -2.09 -11.52
C ILE A 47 9.54 -3.49 -12.15
N ASN A 48 9.13 -4.47 -11.34
CA ASN A 48 8.90 -5.83 -11.78
C ASN A 48 7.61 -5.93 -12.62
N SER A 49 7.69 -6.56 -13.80
CA SER A 49 6.56 -6.68 -14.74
C SER A 49 5.36 -7.44 -14.18
N ARG A 50 5.58 -8.45 -13.34
CA ARG A 50 4.49 -9.18 -12.67
C ARG A 50 3.81 -8.33 -11.61
N THR A 51 4.55 -7.49 -10.89
CA THR A 51 3.94 -6.49 -9.98
C THR A 51 3.10 -5.49 -10.77
N LEU A 52 3.57 -4.98 -11.91
CA LEU A 52 2.74 -4.13 -12.79
C LEU A 52 1.47 -4.85 -13.26
N SER A 53 1.58 -6.13 -13.60
CA SER A 53 0.43 -6.96 -14.02
C SER A 53 -0.61 -7.09 -12.91
N VAL A 54 -0.18 -7.22 -11.66
CA VAL A 54 -1.08 -7.22 -10.50
C VAL A 54 -1.76 -5.86 -10.32
N ILE A 55 -1.02 -4.75 -10.43
CA ILE A 55 -1.59 -3.40 -10.33
C ILE A 55 -2.60 -3.15 -11.46
N ALA A 56 -2.31 -3.64 -12.67
CA ALA A 56 -3.24 -3.62 -13.81
C ALA A 56 -4.50 -4.44 -13.54
N ALA A 57 -4.36 -5.66 -13.00
CA ALA A 57 -5.50 -6.49 -12.62
C ALA A 57 -6.37 -5.84 -11.54
N MET A 58 -5.78 -5.01 -10.67
CA MET A 58 -6.51 -4.20 -9.69
C MET A 58 -7.15 -2.93 -10.30
N GLY A 59 -6.89 -2.63 -11.57
CA GLY A 59 -7.40 -1.47 -12.31
C GLY A 59 -6.56 -0.19 -12.19
N ALA A 60 -5.48 -0.21 -11.41
CA ALA A 60 -4.67 0.97 -11.10
C ALA A 60 -3.45 1.16 -12.03
N TYR A 61 -3.40 0.46 -13.16
CA TYR A 61 -2.38 0.65 -14.21
C TYR A 61 -2.92 0.17 -15.57
N GLN A 62 -2.58 0.89 -16.64
CA GLN A 62 -2.88 0.47 -18.01
C GLN A 62 -1.63 0.57 -18.87
N ASP A 63 -1.29 -0.53 -19.54
CA ASP A 63 -0.11 -0.57 -20.41
C ASP A 63 -0.32 0.27 -21.69
N GLY A 64 0.77 0.84 -22.20
CA GLY A 64 0.76 1.67 -23.41
C GLY A 64 0.27 3.12 -23.22
N VAL A 65 -0.29 3.50 -22.06
CA VAL A 65 -0.71 4.89 -21.79
C VAL A 65 0.48 5.80 -21.48
N ALA A 66 1.51 5.26 -20.82
CA ALA A 66 2.67 6.02 -20.38
C ALA A 66 3.56 6.50 -21.54
N LYS A 67 3.58 7.81 -21.79
CA LYS A 67 4.35 8.46 -22.86
C LYS A 67 5.74 8.91 -22.42
N VAL A 68 6.69 8.93 -23.35
CA VAL A 68 7.97 9.62 -23.14
C VAL A 68 7.72 11.11 -23.42
N GLY A 69 8.10 11.98 -22.50
CA GLY A 69 7.91 13.44 -22.63
C GLY A 69 8.65 14.04 -23.82
N LEU A 70 8.38 15.32 -24.10
CA LEU A 70 9.14 16.07 -25.10
C LEU A 70 10.57 16.36 -24.59
N PRO A 71 11.57 16.55 -25.48
CA PRO A 71 12.96 16.76 -25.07
C PRO A 71 13.17 17.90 -24.05
N LEU A 72 12.34 18.96 -24.13
CA LEU A 72 12.42 20.12 -23.25
C LEU A 72 11.68 19.92 -21.92
N GLU A 73 10.74 18.97 -21.85
CA GLU A 73 9.93 18.68 -20.67
C GLU A 73 9.82 17.16 -20.46
N PRO A 74 10.87 16.54 -19.89
CA PRO A 74 10.86 15.12 -19.65
C PRO A 74 9.81 14.76 -18.61
N VAL A 75 9.03 13.71 -18.89
CA VAL A 75 8.10 13.14 -17.91
C VAL A 75 8.88 12.67 -16.68
N THR A 76 8.40 13.04 -15.49
CA THR A 76 9.02 12.70 -14.21
C THR A 76 8.35 11.52 -13.54
N ALA A 77 7.04 11.38 -13.72
CA ALA A 77 6.24 10.26 -13.24
C ALA A 77 4.95 10.09 -14.05
N HIS A 78 4.36 8.89 -13.99
CA HIS A 78 3.02 8.57 -14.47
C HIS A 78 2.12 8.30 -13.27
N ILE A 79 0.96 8.94 -13.22
CA ILE A 79 0.02 8.80 -12.11
C ILE A 79 -1.26 8.16 -12.63
N TYR A 80 -1.71 7.11 -11.96
CA TYR A 80 -2.94 6.41 -12.22
C TYR A 80 -3.78 6.43 -10.95
N GLU A 81 -5.08 6.58 -11.10
CA GLU A 81 -6.00 6.63 -9.97
C GLU A 81 -7.21 5.74 -10.27
N TYR A 82 -7.57 4.89 -9.30
CA TYR A 82 -8.70 3.98 -9.45
C TYR A 82 -9.22 3.52 -8.08
N THR A 83 -10.54 3.42 -7.93
CA THR A 83 -11.17 2.78 -6.78
C THR A 83 -11.36 1.30 -7.07
N THR A 84 -10.55 0.44 -6.45
CA THR A 84 -10.66 -1.01 -6.63
C THR A 84 -11.48 -1.64 -5.52
N GLN A 85 -12.25 -2.68 -5.83
CA GLN A 85 -12.86 -3.58 -4.82
C GLN A 85 -12.26 -4.98 -4.88
N ILE A 86 -11.14 -5.14 -5.59
CA ILE A 86 -10.50 -6.42 -5.86
C ILE A 86 -9.11 -6.42 -5.23
N SER A 87 -8.81 -7.49 -4.51
CA SER A 87 -7.49 -7.80 -3.97
C SER A 87 -6.89 -9.02 -4.65
N VAL A 88 -5.59 -9.02 -4.91
CA VAL A 88 -4.87 -10.22 -5.34
C VAL A 88 -4.13 -10.79 -4.14
N SER A 89 -4.51 -11.98 -3.69
CA SER A 89 -3.89 -12.65 -2.56
C SER A 89 -2.45 -13.11 -2.89
N PRO A 90 -1.62 -13.46 -1.88
CA PRO A 90 -0.28 -13.99 -2.11
C PRO A 90 -0.26 -15.26 -2.99
N SER A 91 -1.36 -16.01 -3.01
CA SER A 91 -1.55 -17.19 -3.88
C SER A 91 -2.07 -16.85 -5.29
N LEU A 92 -2.03 -15.57 -5.67
CA LEU A 92 -2.50 -15.02 -6.94
C LEU A 92 -3.99 -15.24 -7.21
N LYS A 93 -4.79 -15.48 -6.15
CA LYS A 93 -6.25 -15.53 -6.25
C LYS A 93 -6.83 -14.15 -6.11
N ILE A 94 -7.76 -13.82 -7.00
CA ILE A 94 -8.56 -12.61 -6.96
C ILE A 94 -9.64 -12.78 -5.89
N GLU A 95 -9.72 -11.84 -4.96
CA GLU A 95 -10.72 -11.78 -3.90
C GLU A 95 -11.45 -10.44 -3.95
N GLY A 96 -12.78 -10.49 -4.00
CA GLY A 96 -13.65 -9.32 -4.08
C GLY A 96 -14.57 -9.18 -2.87
N ALA A 97 -15.73 -8.57 -3.11
CA ALA A 97 -16.75 -8.31 -2.10
C ALA A 97 -17.25 -9.59 -1.41
N GLU A 98 -17.27 -10.72 -2.12
CA GLU A 98 -17.67 -12.04 -1.62
C GLU A 98 -16.74 -12.57 -0.52
N LYS A 99 -15.51 -12.08 -0.45
CA LYS A 99 -14.55 -12.36 0.63
C LYS A 99 -14.46 -11.22 1.65
N GLY A 100 -15.38 -10.26 1.59
CA GLY A 100 -15.45 -9.12 2.50
C GLY A 100 -14.46 -8.01 2.17
N MET A 101 -13.94 -7.95 0.94
CA MET A 101 -13.16 -6.78 0.49
C MET A 101 -14.09 -5.58 0.31
N VAL A 102 -13.63 -4.44 0.78
CA VAL A 102 -14.30 -3.14 0.63
C VAL A 102 -13.61 -2.34 -0.48
N PRO A 103 -14.26 -1.34 -1.07
CA PRO A 103 -13.61 -0.46 -2.03
C PRO A 103 -12.40 0.24 -1.39
N VAL A 104 -11.33 0.46 -2.17
CA VAL A 104 -10.11 1.14 -1.73
C VAL A 104 -9.67 2.10 -2.83
N GLN A 105 -9.48 3.37 -2.45
CA GLN A 105 -8.92 4.38 -3.35
C GLN A 105 -7.42 4.16 -3.51
N ILE A 106 -6.96 3.91 -4.74
CA ILE A 106 -5.55 3.72 -5.05
C ILE A 106 -5.04 4.85 -5.93
N ILE A 107 -3.91 5.43 -5.53
CA ILE A 107 -3.07 6.28 -6.37
C ILE A 107 -1.79 5.51 -6.66
N PHE A 108 -1.54 5.15 -7.91
CA PHE A 108 -0.30 4.55 -8.34
C PHE A 108 0.57 5.57 -9.05
N CYS A 109 1.75 5.84 -8.49
CA CYS A 109 2.75 6.74 -9.03
C CYS A 109 3.97 5.94 -9.51
N LEU A 110 4.18 5.90 -10.82
CA LEU A 110 5.31 5.26 -11.46
C LEU A 110 6.34 6.31 -11.87
N LYS A 111 7.40 6.46 -11.07
CA LYS A 111 8.48 7.41 -11.36
C LYS A 111 9.27 6.96 -12.58
N GLU A 112 9.73 7.90 -13.41
CA GLU A 112 10.59 7.58 -14.56
C GLU A 112 12.01 7.18 -14.11
N LYS A 113 12.57 7.88 -13.11
CA LYS A 113 13.92 7.64 -12.60
C LYS A 113 13.91 6.91 -11.25
N ASN A 114 14.83 5.96 -11.09
CA ASN A 114 15.13 5.34 -9.80
C ASN A 114 16.04 6.27 -8.98
N GLN A 115 15.58 6.67 -7.79
CA GLN A 115 16.28 7.61 -6.90
C GLN A 115 16.31 7.16 -5.43
N LYS A 116 16.10 5.86 -5.17
CA LYS A 116 16.07 5.20 -3.87
C LYS A 116 14.86 5.60 -2.98
N LYS A 117 14.70 4.83 -1.89
CA LYS A 117 13.57 4.90 -0.93
C LYS A 117 13.27 6.30 -0.39
N ILE A 118 14.29 7.02 0.08
CA ILE A 118 14.11 8.36 0.68
C ILE A 118 13.49 9.33 -0.33
N ASN A 119 13.90 9.25 -1.60
CA ASN A 119 13.32 10.08 -2.64
C ASN A 119 11.86 9.71 -2.90
N SER A 120 11.51 8.42 -2.90
CA SER A 120 10.11 7.98 -3.03
C SER A 120 9.22 8.47 -1.88
N HIS A 121 9.73 8.53 -0.65
CA HIS A 121 9.00 9.17 0.46
C HIS A 121 8.82 10.68 0.21
N ARG A 122 9.85 11.37 -0.28
CA ARG A 122 9.76 12.79 -0.63
C ARG A 122 8.73 13.05 -1.72
N TRP A 123 8.61 12.17 -2.72
CA TRP A 123 7.53 12.23 -3.71
C TRP A 123 6.16 12.16 -3.04
N PHE A 124 5.98 11.26 -2.08
CA PHE A 124 4.73 11.21 -1.32
C PHE A 124 4.45 12.53 -0.58
N PHE A 125 5.36 12.97 0.29
CA PHE A 125 5.12 14.12 1.15
C PHE A 125 5.08 15.46 0.41
N ASN A 126 5.80 15.61 -0.71
CA ASN A 126 5.86 16.87 -1.43
C ASN A 126 4.85 16.95 -2.58
N ALA A 127 4.49 15.84 -3.23
CA ALA A 127 3.57 15.85 -4.36
C ALA A 127 2.13 15.53 -3.95
N PHE A 128 1.92 14.48 -3.15
CA PHE A 128 0.58 14.00 -2.79
C PHE A 128 0.11 14.54 -1.43
N GLY A 129 1.01 14.64 -0.46
CA GLY A 129 0.71 15.13 0.89
C GLY A 129 -0.04 16.47 0.94
N PRO A 130 0.39 17.52 0.21
CA PRO A 130 -0.27 18.82 0.23
C PRO A 130 -1.69 18.80 -0.39
N ILE A 131 -1.96 17.84 -1.27
CA ILE A 131 -3.25 17.69 -1.97
C ILE A 131 -4.20 16.83 -1.13
N LEU A 132 -3.72 15.69 -0.62
CA LEU A 132 -4.51 14.75 0.17
C LEU A 132 -4.77 15.24 1.61
N GLN A 133 -3.87 16.08 2.15
CA GLN A 133 -3.90 16.59 3.52
C GLN A 133 -4.25 15.51 4.57
N PRO A 134 -3.52 14.37 4.62
CA PRO A 134 -3.88 13.27 5.50
C PRO A 134 -3.63 13.61 6.97
N ASN A 135 -4.58 13.28 7.84
CA ASN A 135 -4.41 13.40 9.30
C ASN A 135 -3.33 12.45 9.85
N VAL A 136 -3.24 11.25 9.28
CA VAL A 136 -2.25 10.22 9.64
C VAL A 136 -1.72 9.59 8.36
N CYS A 137 -0.39 9.51 8.25
CA CYS A 137 0.28 8.79 7.17
C CYS A 137 0.94 7.51 7.71
N VAL A 138 0.64 6.37 7.11
CA VAL A 138 1.26 5.07 7.44
C VAL A 138 2.20 4.68 6.31
N LEU A 139 3.51 4.73 6.57
CA LEU A 139 4.53 4.29 5.62
C LEU A 139 4.75 2.78 5.74
N LEU A 140 4.65 2.06 4.63
CA LEU A 140 4.79 0.61 4.59
C LEU A 140 5.68 0.18 3.44
N ASP A 141 6.71 -0.60 3.75
CA ASP A 141 7.57 -1.21 2.74
C ASP A 141 6.90 -2.42 2.08
N VAL A 142 7.05 -2.54 0.77
CA VAL A 142 6.64 -3.72 0.04
C VAL A 142 7.45 -4.93 0.51
N GLY A 143 6.77 -6.01 0.86
CA GLY A 143 7.34 -7.19 1.51
C GLY A 143 6.90 -7.35 2.97
N THR A 144 6.45 -6.27 3.61
CA THR A 144 5.88 -6.33 4.97
C THR A 144 4.41 -6.69 4.91
N MET A 145 4.00 -7.67 5.72
CA MET A 145 2.59 -8.06 5.86
C MET A 145 2.01 -7.38 7.09
N PRO A 146 1.13 -6.36 6.95
CA PRO A 146 0.50 -5.77 8.12
C PRO A 146 -0.46 -6.79 8.75
N GLY A 147 -0.41 -6.92 10.08
CA GLY A 147 -1.39 -7.70 10.83
C GLY A 147 -2.79 -7.13 10.63
N VAL A 148 -3.85 -7.94 10.76
CA VAL A 148 -5.22 -7.57 10.36
C VAL A 148 -5.75 -6.28 11.04
N THR A 149 -5.26 -5.97 12.24
CA THR A 149 -5.63 -4.78 13.02
C THR A 149 -4.50 -3.76 13.16
N SER A 150 -3.33 -3.99 12.57
CA SER A 150 -2.14 -3.19 12.89
C SER A 150 -2.28 -1.73 12.45
N ILE A 151 -2.91 -1.47 11.30
CA ILE A 151 -3.14 -0.10 10.82
C ILE A 151 -4.12 0.64 11.75
N TYR A 152 -5.14 -0.06 12.25
CA TYR A 152 -6.05 0.52 13.24
C TYR A 152 -5.30 0.93 14.51
N HIS A 153 -4.42 0.07 15.05
CA HIS A 153 -3.67 0.40 16.26
C HIS A 153 -2.70 1.55 16.05
N LEU A 154 -2.03 1.63 14.90
CA LEU A 154 -1.19 2.78 14.55
C LEU A 154 -2.00 4.07 14.52
N TRP A 155 -3.13 4.09 13.82
CA TRP A 155 -4.03 5.25 13.78
C TRP A 155 -4.57 5.62 15.17
N ASN A 156 -4.98 4.62 15.95
CA ASN A 156 -5.61 4.81 17.25
C ASN A 156 -4.66 5.44 18.28
N ALA A 157 -3.34 5.29 18.11
CA ALA A 157 -2.35 6.00 18.94
C ALA A 157 -2.44 7.53 18.76
N PHE A 158 -2.68 8.01 17.54
CA PHE A 158 -2.90 9.43 17.26
C PHE A 158 -4.29 9.91 17.70
N ASP A 159 -5.31 9.05 17.58
CA ASP A 159 -6.68 9.38 17.99
C ASP A 159 -6.81 9.55 19.51
N ILE A 160 -6.11 8.73 20.29
CA ILE A 160 -6.13 8.78 21.76
C ILE A 160 -5.35 9.99 22.30
N ASN A 161 -4.27 10.40 21.64
CA ASN A 161 -3.38 11.44 22.15
C ASN A 161 -2.88 12.36 21.02
N SER A 162 -3.39 13.60 21.02
CA SER A 162 -3.03 14.63 20.05
C SER A 162 -1.56 15.07 20.08
N ASN A 163 -0.81 14.72 21.13
CA ASN A 163 0.62 15.03 21.24
C ASN A 163 1.53 13.96 20.60
N VAL A 164 0.95 12.88 20.05
CA VAL A 164 1.73 11.84 19.37
C VAL A 164 2.15 12.31 17.98
N GLY A 165 3.45 12.50 17.78
CA GLY A 165 4.04 12.83 16.47
C GLY A 165 4.40 11.62 15.61
N GLY A 166 4.36 10.40 16.17
CA GLY A 166 4.74 9.17 15.46
C GLY A 166 4.41 7.90 16.25
N ALA A 167 4.09 6.82 15.52
CA ALA A 167 3.89 5.48 16.07
C ALA A 167 4.58 4.45 15.18
N CYS A 168 5.09 3.37 15.77
CA CYS A 168 5.75 2.28 15.06
C CYS A 168 5.15 0.95 15.49
N GLY A 169 5.01 0.03 14.54
CA GLY A 169 4.62 -1.36 14.81
C GLY A 169 5.85 -2.25 14.95
N GLU A 170 5.70 -3.36 15.67
CA GLU A 170 6.72 -4.40 15.71
C GLU A 170 6.74 -5.20 14.40
N ILE A 171 7.93 -5.50 13.89
CA ILE A 171 8.13 -6.33 12.70
C ILE A 171 8.80 -7.63 13.15
N VAL A 172 8.18 -8.76 12.77
CA VAL A 172 8.71 -10.09 13.06
C VAL A 172 8.94 -10.87 11.77
N ALA A 173 10.00 -11.68 11.74
CA ALA A 173 10.27 -12.58 10.64
C ALA A 173 9.20 -13.68 10.55
N LEU A 174 8.83 -14.07 9.33
CA LEU A 174 7.90 -15.17 9.09
C LEU A 174 8.59 -16.50 9.35
N LYS A 175 8.48 -17.00 10.57
CA LYS A 175 9.09 -18.26 11.03
C LYS A 175 8.53 -19.51 10.33
N GLY A 176 7.41 -19.39 9.63
CA GLY A 176 6.74 -20.52 8.98
C GLY A 176 6.06 -21.45 9.99
N LYS A 177 5.36 -22.46 9.48
CA LYS A 177 4.70 -23.46 10.35
C LYS A 177 5.77 -24.14 11.21
N TRP A 178 5.56 -24.19 12.52
CA TRP A 178 6.51 -24.79 13.48
C TRP A 178 7.95 -24.23 13.43
N GLY A 179 8.15 -23.00 12.94
CA GLY A 179 9.49 -22.44 12.84
C GLY A 179 10.34 -23.00 11.69
N MET A 180 9.75 -23.75 10.76
CA MET A 180 10.48 -24.39 9.65
C MET A 180 11.34 -23.42 8.83
N ASN A 181 10.93 -22.15 8.71
CA ASN A 181 11.72 -21.17 7.95
C ASN A 181 12.99 -20.74 8.69
N LEU A 182 13.10 -20.98 10.01
CA LEU A 182 14.33 -20.73 10.78
C LEU A 182 15.48 -21.67 10.40
N LEU A 183 15.22 -22.72 9.62
CA LEU A 183 16.27 -23.52 9.00
C LEU A 183 17.01 -22.74 7.90
N ASN A 184 16.41 -21.68 7.36
CA ASN A 184 17.09 -20.76 6.46
C ASN A 184 17.88 -19.73 7.28
N PRO A 185 19.23 -19.69 7.17
CA PRO A 185 20.05 -18.76 7.94
C PRO A 185 19.67 -17.29 7.73
N LEU A 186 19.13 -16.92 6.56
CA LEU A 186 18.67 -15.55 6.28
C LEU A 186 17.38 -15.16 7.02
N VAL A 187 16.59 -16.15 7.45
CA VAL A 187 15.35 -15.93 8.21
C VAL A 187 15.60 -16.03 9.72
N ALA A 188 16.64 -16.77 10.12
CA ALA A 188 17.03 -16.96 11.52
C ALA A 188 18.00 -15.90 12.05
N ALA A 189 18.76 -15.23 11.18
CA ALA A 189 19.69 -14.16 11.52
C ALA A 189 19.00 -12.81 11.82
#